data_AF-A0A3C0BM53-F1
#
_entry.id   AF-A0A3C0BM53-F1
#
_cell.length_a   1.000
_cell.length_b   1.000
_cell.length_c   1.000
_cell.angle_alpha   90.00
_cell.angle_beta   90.00
_cell.angle_gamma   90.00
#
_symmetry.space_group_name_H-M   'P 1'
#
loop_
_entity.id
_entity.type
_entity.pdbx_description
1 polymer ?
#
loop_
_entity_poly.entity_id
_entity_poly.type
_entity_poly.pdbx_seq_one_letter_code
_entity_poly.pdbx_strand_id
1 'polypeptide(L)'
;RRFRLVHVLVGPKIFEVSTFRSTVEGSVGNDFGSMDEDVRRRDFTLNALYYDPLREQVIDYVGGVHDIRKHVLRPVISMDRIFVEDPVRMLRAVKYSATTNAKMSFALRRNIRHSANLLSDISPSRLTEELLKIINSGHAYNIVREALDTDLYMYLQPAATALMYADRGFESAYMENLKKLDGLSGAEGDVLLGRKLVFLISDFVKTLTDWKKEISSDASSGELYMRTWSECRRFVLPMNPQRSELEFAVRTVLSSLGVAVRMPRRRHQMRNTEQERGVQKV
;
A
#
# COMPACT_ATOMS: atom_id res chain seq x y z
N ARG A 1 3.35 -14.52 -20.02
CA ARG A 1 2.08 -13.84 -20.38
C ARG A 1 1.25 -13.68 -19.11
N ARG A 2 0.63 -12.51 -18.84
CA ARG A 2 -0.27 -12.32 -17.69
C ARG A 2 -1.55 -13.16 -17.87
N PHE A 3 -2.06 -13.73 -16.79
CA PHE A 3 -3.33 -14.46 -16.79
C PHE A 3 -4.48 -13.54 -17.23
N ARG A 4 -5.45 -14.07 -17.97
CA ARG A 4 -6.52 -13.26 -18.56
C ARG A 4 -7.56 -12.89 -17.49
N LEU A 5 -7.56 -11.63 -17.10
CA LEU A 5 -8.60 -11.01 -16.29
C LEU A 5 -9.45 -10.13 -17.20
N VAL A 6 -10.77 -10.25 -17.08
CA VAL A 6 -11.74 -9.42 -17.80
C VAL A 6 -12.38 -8.47 -16.80
N HIS A 7 -12.36 -7.17 -17.09
CA HIS A 7 -13.09 -6.18 -16.30
C HIS A 7 -14.42 -5.87 -16.99
N VAL A 8 -15.53 -6.12 -16.30
CA VAL A 8 -16.88 -5.78 -16.76
C VAL A 8 -17.34 -4.53 -16.00
N LEU A 9 -17.67 -3.48 -16.75
CA LEU A 9 -18.14 -2.20 -16.20
C LEU A 9 -19.67 -2.19 -16.16
N VAL A 10 -20.25 -1.97 -14.98
CA VAL A 10 -21.70 -1.83 -14.81
C VAL A 10 -21.96 -0.55 -13.99
N GLY A 11 -22.29 0.53 -14.69
CA GLY A 11 -22.38 1.86 -14.09
C GLY A 11 -21.04 2.27 -13.44
N PRO A 12 -21.01 2.68 -12.17
CA PRO A 12 -19.76 3.02 -11.46
C PRO A 12 -19.01 1.80 -10.90
N LYS A 13 -19.56 0.59 -11.01
CA LYS A 13 -18.95 -0.63 -10.44
C LYS A 13 -18.13 -1.36 -11.50
N ILE A 14 -16.98 -1.89 -11.06
CA ILE A 14 -16.11 -2.74 -11.88
C ILE A 14 -16.16 -4.15 -11.30
N PHE A 15 -16.49 -5.13 -12.14
CA PHE A 15 -16.45 -6.55 -11.81
C PHE A 15 -15.22 -7.18 -12.46
N GLU A 16 -14.35 -7.79 -11.64
CA GLU A 16 -13.21 -8.57 -12.12
C GLU A 16 -13.64 -10.02 -12.33
N VAL A 17 -13.54 -10.51 -13.56
CA VAL A 17 -13.94 -11.86 -13.98
C VAL A 17 -12.71 -12.63 -14.43
N SER A 18 -12.46 -13.76 -13.76
CA SER A 18 -11.38 -14.71 -14.06
C SER A 18 -11.95 -16.11 -14.26
N THR A 19 -11.25 -16.91 -15.06
CA THR A 19 -11.41 -18.37 -15.06
C THR A 19 -10.53 -19.00 -13.97
N PHE A 20 -10.88 -20.21 -13.53
CA PHE A 20 -10.07 -20.97 -12.58
C PHE A 20 -8.75 -21.43 -13.22
N ARG A 21 -7.68 -21.43 -12.42
CA ARG A 21 -6.33 -21.84 -12.83
C ARG A 21 -6.00 -23.24 -12.35
N SER A 22 -5.40 -24.05 -13.23
CA SER A 22 -4.91 -25.39 -12.89
C SER A 22 -3.65 -25.35 -12.04
N THR A 23 -3.33 -26.44 -11.35
CA THR A 23 -2.08 -26.59 -10.59
C THR A 23 -0.93 -27.25 -11.36
N VAL A 24 -1.13 -27.63 -12.63
CA VAL A 24 -0.16 -28.41 -13.43
C VAL A 24 1.23 -27.75 -13.50
N GLU A 25 1.32 -26.43 -13.65
CA GLU A 25 2.59 -25.68 -13.61
C GLU A 25 2.77 -24.89 -12.28
N GLY A 26 2.24 -25.40 -11.18
CA GLY A 26 2.28 -24.75 -9.86
C GLY A 26 1.54 -23.41 -9.85
N SER A 27 2.13 -22.37 -9.25
CA SER A 27 1.54 -21.03 -9.17
C SER A 27 1.85 -20.10 -10.36
N VAL A 28 2.60 -20.59 -11.35
CA VAL A 28 3.03 -19.78 -12.52
C VAL A 28 2.15 -20.03 -13.75
N GLY A 29 1.60 -21.24 -13.90
CA GLY A 29 0.86 -21.61 -15.12
C GLY A 29 -0.41 -20.84 -15.41
N ASN A 30 -0.79 -20.83 -16.68
CA ASN A 30 -1.99 -20.14 -17.19
C ASN A 30 -3.08 -21.10 -17.69
N ASP A 31 -2.91 -22.40 -17.49
CA ASP A 31 -3.90 -23.39 -17.88
C ASP A 31 -5.16 -23.30 -17.01
N PHE A 32 -6.30 -23.63 -17.62
CA PHE A 32 -7.58 -23.65 -16.93
C PHE A 32 -7.69 -24.88 -16.05
N GLY A 33 -8.23 -24.69 -14.85
CA GLY A 33 -8.38 -25.76 -13.86
C GLY A 33 -9.77 -25.79 -13.24
N SER A 34 -9.89 -26.64 -12.23
CA SER A 34 -11.05 -26.70 -11.35
C SER A 34 -11.00 -25.64 -10.25
N MET A 35 -12.13 -25.46 -9.56
CA MET A 35 -12.24 -24.54 -8.42
C MET A 35 -11.24 -24.88 -7.29
N ASP A 36 -11.10 -26.17 -6.95
CA ASP A 36 -10.15 -26.64 -5.91
C ASP A 36 -8.69 -26.32 -6.29
N GLU A 37 -8.33 -26.47 -7.57
CA GLU A 37 -7.00 -26.12 -8.06
C GLU A 37 -6.70 -24.62 -7.92
N ASP A 38 -7.67 -23.75 -8.24
CA ASP A 38 -7.49 -22.31 -8.10
C ASP A 38 -7.31 -21.89 -6.63
N VAL A 39 -8.09 -22.50 -5.71
CA VAL A 39 -7.93 -22.28 -4.26
C VAL A 39 -6.50 -22.58 -3.81
N ARG A 40 -5.91 -23.69 -4.26
CA ARG A 40 -4.56 -24.12 -3.85
C ARG A 40 -3.45 -23.16 -4.29
N ARG A 41 -3.74 -22.23 -5.20
CA ARG A 41 -2.79 -21.20 -5.69
C ARG A 41 -2.92 -19.88 -4.93
N ARG A 42 -3.92 -19.75 -4.05
CA ARG A 42 -4.13 -18.56 -3.23
C ARG A 42 -3.14 -18.50 -2.08
N ASP A 43 -3.01 -17.33 -1.50
CA ASP A 43 -2.01 -17.05 -0.48
C ASP A 43 -2.45 -17.55 0.91
N PHE A 44 -3.60 -17.09 1.41
CA PHE A 44 -4.09 -17.37 2.77
C PHE A 44 -5.50 -17.92 2.76
N THR A 45 -5.80 -18.80 3.72
CA THR A 45 -7.07 -19.52 3.82
C THR A 45 -8.28 -18.57 3.87
N LEU A 46 -8.15 -17.44 4.57
CA LEU A 46 -9.19 -16.41 4.66
C LEU A 46 -9.55 -15.73 3.32
N ASN A 47 -8.65 -15.76 2.33
CA ASN A 47 -8.88 -15.21 0.99
C ASN A 47 -9.22 -16.29 -0.06
N ALA A 48 -9.39 -17.53 0.39
CA ALA A 48 -9.49 -18.70 -0.45
C ALA A 48 -10.85 -19.40 -0.30
N LEU A 49 -11.89 -18.57 -0.17
CA LEU A 49 -13.30 -18.95 -0.09
C LEU A 49 -14.02 -18.52 -1.37
N TYR A 50 -14.96 -19.34 -1.84
CA TYR A 50 -15.90 -18.95 -2.88
C TYR A 50 -17.30 -18.80 -2.30
N TYR A 51 -18.09 -17.92 -2.92
CA TYR A 51 -19.51 -17.78 -2.64
C TYR A 51 -20.31 -18.09 -3.90
N ASP A 52 -21.26 -19.02 -3.78
CA ASP A 52 -22.24 -19.32 -4.83
C ASP A 52 -23.51 -18.50 -4.54
N PRO A 53 -23.79 -17.42 -5.31
CA PRO A 53 -24.94 -16.56 -5.06
C PRO A 53 -26.27 -17.20 -5.45
N LEU A 54 -26.29 -18.30 -6.21
CA LEU A 54 -27.53 -18.98 -6.60
C LEU A 54 -27.98 -19.95 -5.51
N ARG A 55 -27.02 -20.60 -4.84
CA ARG A 55 -27.27 -21.54 -3.73
C ARG A 55 -27.05 -20.92 -2.34
N GLU A 56 -26.62 -19.67 -2.30
CA GLU A 56 -26.32 -18.92 -1.07
C GLU A 56 -25.34 -19.65 -0.13
N GLN A 57 -24.35 -20.34 -0.70
CA GLN A 57 -23.40 -21.16 0.06
C GLN A 57 -21.97 -20.65 -0.06
N VAL A 58 -21.23 -20.77 1.04
CA VAL A 58 -19.78 -20.58 1.05
C VAL A 58 -19.11 -21.93 0.81
N ILE A 59 -18.23 -21.97 -0.18
CA ILE A 59 -17.45 -23.15 -0.54
C ILE A 59 -16.03 -22.96 0.02
N ASP A 60 -15.63 -23.87 0.91
CA ASP A 60 -14.37 -23.81 1.64
C ASP A 60 -13.59 -25.13 1.51
N TYR A 61 -12.54 -25.12 0.68
CA TYR A 61 -11.67 -26.29 0.47
C TYR A 61 -10.47 -26.35 1.44
N VAL A 62 -10.22 -25.28 2.21
CA VAL A 62 -8.97 -25.10 2.96
C VAL A 62 -9.17 -24.81 4.44
N GLY A 63 -10.42 -24.80 4.92
CA GLY A 63 -10.75 -24.47 6.30
C GLY A 63 -10.66 -22.96 6.60
N GLY A 64 -10.81 -22.11 5.58
CA GLY A 64 -10.77 -20.65 5.73
C GLY A 64 -11.83 -20.12 6.68
N VAL A 65 -13.05 -20.67 6.69
CA VAL A 65 -14.12 -20.26 7.63
C VAL A 65 -13.71 -20.53 9.08
N HIS A 66 -13.04 -21.67 9.32
CA HIS A 66 -12.54 -22.02 10.64
C HIS A 66 -11.42 -21.09 11.10
N ASP A 67 -10.45 -20.80 10.23
CA ASP A 67 -9.33 -19.89 10.53
C ASP A 67 -9.82 -18.45 10.76
N ILE A 68 -10.82 -17.97 9.99
CA ILE A 68 -11.47 -16.67 10.21
C ILE A 68 -12.09 -16.63 11.62
N ARG A 69 -12.88 -17.64 12.00
CA ARG A 69 -13.51 -17.71 13.34
C ARG A 69 -12.49 -17.72 14.47
N LYS A 70 -11.31 -18.30 14.23
CA LYS A 70 -10.21 -18.35 15.22
C LYS A 70 -9.28 -17.15 15.16
N HIS A 71 -9.48 -16.20 14.24
CA HIS A 71 -8.54 -15.12 13.95
C HIS A 71 -7.11 -15.65 13.73
N VAL A 72 -6.95 -16.62 12.84
CA VAL A 72 -5.65 -17.20 12.49
C VAL A 72 -5.31 -16.88 11.04
N LEU A 73 -4.10 -16.38 10.80
CA LEU A 73 -3.59 -16.21 9.45
C LEU A 73 -2.81 -17.47 9.04
N ARG A 74 -3.38 -18.26 8.13
CA ARG A 74 -2.80 -19.52 7.66
C ARG A 74 -2.54 -19.47 6.15
N PRO A 75 -1.30 -19.75 5.69
CA PRO A 75 -1.00 -19.96 4.29
C PRO A 75 -1.76 -21.16 3.70
N VAL A 76 -2.25 -21.04 2.46
CA VAL A 76 -2.73 -22.21 1.69
C VAL A 76 -1.55 -22.97 1.09
N ILE A 77 -0.61 -22.22 0.51
CA ILE A 77 0.63 -22.76 -0.04
C ILE A 77 1.60 -23.06 1.10
N SER A 78 2.39 -24.12 0.94
CA SER A 78 3.34 -24.56 1.95
C SER A 78 4.39 -23.48 2.26
N MET A 79 4.85 -23.46 3.52
CA MET A 79 5.73 -22.40 4.05
C MET A 79 7.04 -22.24 3.28
N ASP A 80 7.58 -23.34 2.77
CA ASP A 80 8.80 -23.40 1.96
C ASP A 80 8.64 -22.79 0.56
N ARG A 81 7.40 -22.66 0.06
CA ARG A 81 7.13 -22.19 -1.31
C ARG A 81 6.42 -20.84 -1.38
N ILE A 82 5.55 -20.52 -0.42
CA ILE A 82 4.65 -19.37 -0.53
C ILE A 82 5.37 -18.06 -0.87
N PHE A 83 6.53 -17.78 -0.26
CA PHE A 83 7.30 -16.55 -0.47
C PHE A 83 8.32 -16.65 -1.59
N VAL A 84 8.81 -17.85 -1.91
CA VAL A 84 9.68 -18.08 -3.08
C VAL A 84 8.87 -17.86 -4.36
N GLU A 85 7.63 -18.33 -4.39
CA GLU A 85 6.74 -18.16 -5.54
C GLU A 85 6.28 -16.71 -5.73
N ASP A 86 5.95 -16.00 -4.63
CA ASP A 86 5.65 -14.57 -4.69
C ASP A 86 6.02 -13.86 -3.38
N PRO A 87 7.19 -13.20 -3.32
CA PRO A 87 7.68 -12.51 -2.12
C PRO A 87 6.71 -11.45 -1.58
N VAL A 88 5.88 -10.86 -2.44
CA VAL A 88 4.87 -9.86 -2.06
C VAL A 88 3.82 -10.44 -1.09
N ARG A 89 3.66 -11.77 -1.04
CA ARG A 89 2.78 -12.43 -0.06
C ARG A 89 3.21 -12.20 1.39
N MET A 90 4.48 -11.87 1.67
CA MET A 90 4.92 -11.46 3.01
C MET A 90 4.27 -10.14 3.45
N LEU A 91 4.28 -9.13 2.57
CA LEU A 91 3.63 -7.84 2.80
C LEU A 91 2.11 -8.01 2.97
N ARG A 92 1.52 -8.90 2.16
CA ARG A 92 0.10 -9.27 2.29
C ARG A 92 -0.18 -9.95 3.62
N ALA A 93 0.71 -10.81 4.12
CA ALA A 93 0.55 -11.47 5.41
C ALA A 93 0.42 -10.45 6.55
N VAL A 94 1.37 -9.52 6.61
CA VAL A 94 1.42 -8.45 7.59
C VAL A 94 0.18 -7.55 7.48
N LYS A 95 -0.20 -7.19 6.25
CA LYS A 95 -1.42 -6.43 5.97
C LYS A 95 -2.66 -7.13 6.51
N TYR A 96 -2.88 -8.39 6.14
CA TYR A 96 -4.06 -9.16 6.56
C TYR A 96 -4.09 -9.39 8.06
N SER A 97 -2.94 -9.64 8.69
CA SER A 97 -2.84 -9.78 10.13
C SER A 97 -3.30 -8.50 10.84
N ALA A 98 -2.82 -7.34 10.40
CA ALA A 98 -3.17 -6.06 10.99
C ALA A 98 -4.62 -5.63 10.73
N THR A 99 -5.16 -5.88 9.52
CA THR A 99 -6.51 -5.43 9.15
C THR A 99 -7.62 -6.34 9.68
N THR A 100 -7.37 -7.64 9.81
CA THR A 100 -8.39 -8.62 10.27
C THR A 100 -8.19 -9.05 11.72
N ASN A 101 -7.17 -8.52 12.39
CA ASN A 101 -6.71 -8.95 13.72
C ASN A 101 -6.35 -10.46 13.78
N ALA A 102 -6.12 -11.09 12.62
CA ALA A 102 -5.70 -12.48 12.53
C ALA A 102 -4.25 -12.62 12.99
N LYS A 103 -3.98 -13.58 13.89
CA LYS A 103 -2.65 -13.82 14.44
C LYS A 103 -1.82 -14.66 13.48
N MET A 104 -0.59 -14.20 13.23
CA MET A 104 0.44 -15.01 12.59
C MET A 104 1.08 -15.96 13.62
N SER A 105 1.25 -17.22 13.26
CA SER A 105 2.03 -18.16 14.08
C SER A 105 3.49 -17.68 14.19
N PHE A 106 4.20 -18.13 15.24
CA PHE A 106 5.63 -17.84 15.39
C PHE A 106 6.43 -18.36 14.19
N ALA A 107 6.10 -19.55 13.70
CA ALA A 107 6.71 -20.14 12.51
C ALA A 107 6.49 -19.26 11.27
N LEU A 108 5.28 -18.70 11.09
CA LEU A 108 4.98 -17.79 9.97
C LEU A 108 5.84 -16.53 10.02
N ARG A 109 5.89 -15.86 11.19
CA ARG A 109 6.72 -14.66 11.37
C ARG A 109 8.21 -14.93 11.15
N ARG A 110 8.72 -16.03 11.68
CA ARG A 110 10.12 -16.42 11.49
C ARG A 110 10.45 -16.64 10.01
N ASN A 111 9.56 -17.30 9.27
CA ASN A 111 9.76 -17.54 7.85
C ASN A 111 9.70 -16.25 7.02
N ILE A 112 8.78 -15.34 7.36
CA ILE A 112 8.71 -14.00 6.76
C ILE A 112 10.05 -13.28 6.95
N ARG A 113 10.54 -13.19 8.20
CA ARG A 113 11.80 -12.51 8.49
C ARG A 113 12.98 -13.16 7.74
N HIS A 114 13.05 -14.49 7.72
CA HIS A 114 14.10 -15.21 7.00
C HIS A 114 14.06 -15.00 5.48
N SER A 115 12.87 -14.79 4.91
CA SER A 115 12.65 -14.62 3.47
C SER A 115 12.61 -13.15 3.04
N ALA A 116 12.77 -12.20 3.96
CA ALA A 116 12.56 -10.77 3.71
C ALA A 116 13.42 -10.23 2.55
N ASN A 117 14.64 -10.75 2.40
CA ASN A 117 15.58 -10.39 1.33
C ASN A 117 15.03 -10.63 -0.08
N LEU A 118 14.08 -11.56 -0.25
CA LEU A 118 13.43 -11.83 -1.54
C LEU A 118 12.63 -10.62 -2.07
N LEU A 119 12.29 -9.64 -1.22
CA LEU A 119 11.64 -8.41 -1.66
C LEU A 119 12.57 -7.51 -2.49
N SER A 120 13.90 -7.70 -2.42
CA SER A 120 14.88 -6.93 -3.19
C SER A 120 14.70 -7.10 -4.70
N ASP A 121 14.23 -8.29 -5.12
CA ASP A 121 14.05 -8.64 -6.54
C ASP A 121 12.68 -8.22 -7.08
N ILE A 122 11.81 -7.66 -6.23
CA ILE A 122 10.47 -7.22 -6.62
C ILE A 122 10.56 -5.85 -7.30
N SER A 123 9.83 -5.71 -8.41
CA SER A 123 9.80 -4.45 -9.14
C SER A 123 9.28 -3.29 -8.26
N PRO A 124 9.86 -2.08 -8.39
CA PRO A 124 9.41 -0.90 -7.62
C PRO A 124 7.93 -0.58 -7.79
N SER A 125 7.34 -0.91 -8.94
CA SER A 125 5.90 -0.76 -9.19
C SER A 125 5.05 -1.63 -8.27
N ARG A 126 5.42 -2.91 -8.06
CA ARG A 126 4.68 -3.82 -7.18
C ARG A 126 4.81 -3.41 -5.71
N LEU A 127 5.99 -2.96 -5.30
CA LEU A 127 6.21 -2.40 -3.95
C LEU A 127 5.39 -1.12 -3.75
N THR A 128 5.35 -0.24 -4.76
CA THR A 128 4.50 0.96 -4.75
C THR A 128 3.04 0.60 -4.58
N GLU A 129 2.52 -0.38 -5.34
CA GLU A 129 1.14 -0.83 -5.21
C GLU A 129 0.80 -1.35 -3.81
N GLU A 130 1.68 -2.14 -3.19
CA GLU A 130 1.44 -2.58 -1.82
C GLU A 130 1.54 -1.43 -0.81
N LEU A 131 2.51 -0.54 -0.92
CA LEU A 131 2.61 0.61 -0.02
C LEU A 131 1.39 1.53 -0.13
N LEU A 132 0.87 1.76 -1.34
CA LEU A 132 -0.38 2.50 -1.54
C LEU A 132 -1.56 1.79 -0.86
N LYS A 133 -1.65 0.46 -0.94
CA LYS A 133 -2.68 -0.31 -0.21
C LYS A 133 -2.53 -0.14 1.31
N ILE A 134 -1.30 -0.06 1.83
CA ILE A 134 -1.04 0.16 3.26
C ILE A 134 -1.52 1.56 3.68
N ILE A 135 -1.11 2.60 2.96
CA ILE A 135 -1.49 4.00 3.23
C ILE A 135 -3.01 4.23 3.12
N ASN A 136 -3.67 3.48 2.24
CA ASN A 136 -5.12 3.56 2.02
C ASN A 136 -5.94 2.63 2.92
N SER A 137 -5.31 1.81 3.76
CA SER A 137 -6.02 0.76 4.51
C SER A 137 -6.77 1.26 5.75
N GLY A 138 -6.45 2.44 6.27
CA GLY A 138 -6.88 2.86 7.60
C GLY A 138 -6.22 2.07 8.75
N HIS A 139 -5.20 1.26 8.45
CA HIS A 139 -4.45 0.45 9.40
C HIS A 139 -2.92 0.57 9.20
N ALA A 140 -2.45 1.63 8.54
CA ALA A 140 -1.06 1.88 8.22
C ALA A 140 -0.15 1.79 9.46
N TYR A 141 -0.57 2.31 10.62
CA TYR A 141 0.22 2.22 11.85
C TYR A 141 0.52 0.76 12.25
N ASN A 142 -0.52 -0.08 12.35
CA ASN A 142 -0.37 -1.46 12.77
C ASN A 142 0.37 -2.30 11.72
N ILE A 143 0.13 -2.04 10.44
CA ILE A 143 0.83 -2.72 9.34
C ILE A 143 2.32 -2.37 9.36
N VAL A 144 2.67 -1.09 9.45
CA VAL A 144 4.08 -0.66 9.47
C VAL A 144 4.80 -1.16 10.70
N ARG A 145 4.15 -1.15 11.87
CA ARG A 145 4.72 -1.75 13.09
C ARG A 145 5.09 -3.22 12.87
N GLU A 146 4.16 -4.04 12.39
CA GLU A 146 4.44 -5.46 12.16
C GLU A 146 5.45 -5.66 11.00
N ALA A 147 5.49 -4.76 10.01
CA ALA A 147 6.47 -4.79 8.94
C ALA A 147 7.89 -4.42 9.42
N LEU A 148 8.01 -3.52 10.40
CA LEU A 148 9.27 -3.24 11.10
C LEU A 148 9.69 -4.46 11.92
N ASP A 149 8.77 -5.03 12.70
CA ASP A 149 9.01 -6.24 13.50
C ASP A 149 9.41 -7.45 12.64
N THR A 150 9.13 -7.44 11.33
CA THR A 150 9.45 -8.55 10.42
C THR A 150 10.52 -8.22 9.38
N ASP A 151 11.22 -7.09 9.55
CA ASP A 151 12.28 -6.59 8.64
C ASP A 151 11.80 -6.37 7.19
N LEU A 152 10.50 -6.23 6.96
CA LEU A 152 9.93 -5.99 5.64
C LEU A 152 9.90 -4.51 5.27
N TYR A 153 9.78 -3.62 6.27
CA TYR A 153 9.57 -2.20 6.00
C TYR A 153 10.77 -1.54 5.31
N MET A 154 11.99 -2.04 5.55
CA MET A 154 13.21 -1.57 4.88
C MET A 154 13.16 -1.71 3.35
N TYR A 155 12.34 -2.62 2.80
CA TYR A 155 12.16 -2.78 1.36
C TYR A 155 11.09 -1.84 0.79
N LEU A 156 10.16 -1.38 1.63
CA LEU A 156 9.10 -0.45 1.24
C LEU A 156 9.53 1.02 1.36
N GLN A 157 10.22 1.35 2.45
CA GLN A 157 10.73 2.69 2.77
C GLN A 157 12.13 2.59 3.42
N PRO A 158 13.19 2.31 2.62
CA PRO A 158 14.56 2.19 3.13
C PRO A 158 15.02 3.44 3.88
N ALA A 159 14.77 4.64 3.34
CA ALA A 159 15.21 5.89 3.94
C ALA A 159 14.51 6.17 5.28
N ALA A 160 13.19 5.94 5.37
CA ALA A 160 12.45 6.06 6.63
C ALA A 160 12.98 5.07 7.67
N THR A 161 13.20 3.81 7.27
CA THR A 161 13.70 2.76 8.17
C THR A 161 15.10 3.10 8.70
N ALA A 162 15.99 3.62 7.84
CA ALA A 162 17.33 4.05 8.25
C ALA A 162 17.29 5.19 9.28
N LEU A 163 16.39 6.17 9.09
CA LEU A 163 16.20 7.27 10.05
C LEU A 163 15.58 6.79 11.36
N MET A 164 14.62 5.86 11.33
CA MET A 164 14.05 5.25 12.53
C MET A 164 15.12 4.53 13.36
N TYR A 165 16.02 3.80 12.69
CA TYR A 165 17.13 3.12 13.35
C TYR A 165 18.12 4.09 13.98
N ALA A 166 18.41 5.22 13.31
CA ALA A 166 19.34 6.23 13.79
C ALA A 166 18.76 7.10 14.93
N ASP A 167 17.45 7.35 14.93
CA ASP A 167 16.79 8.25 15.87
C ASP A 167 15.41 7.72 16.31
N ARG A 168 15.31 7.34 17.59
CA ARG A 168 14.05 6.86 18.21
C ARG A 168 13.01 7.97 18.35
N GLY A 169 13.43 9.23 18.40
CA GLY A 169 12.55 10.39 18.34
C GLY A 169 11.87 10.50 16.98
N PHE A 170 12.64 10.34 15.90
CA PHE A 170 12.10 10.24 14.54
C PHE A 170 11.11 9.08 14.39
N GLU A 171 11.47 7.87 14.85
CA GLU A 171 10.57 6.72 14.80
C GLU A 171 9.24 6.99 15.51
N SER A 172 9.30 7.54 16.72
CA SER A 172 8.10 7.85 17.50
C SER A 172 7.20 8.87 16.79
N ALA A 173 7.79 9.92 16.22
CA ALA A 173 7.07 10.94 15.48
C ALA A 173 6.43 10.38 14.19
N TYR A 174 7.20 9.58 13.44
CA TYR A 174 6.75 8.95 12.20
C TYR A 174 5.56 8.02 12.46
N MET A 175 5.69 7.15 13.47
CA MET A 175 4.63 6.22 13.86
C MET A 175 3.39 6.96 14.36
N GLU A 176 3.54 8.09 15.05
CA GLU A 176 2.39 8.92 15.45
C GLU A 176 1.69 9.56 14.25
N ASN A 177 2.43 9.97 13.22
CA ASN A 177 1.82 10.45 11.97
C ASN A 177 1.08 9.35 11.20
N LEU A 178 1.54 8.09 11.27
CA LEU A 178 0.79 6.96 10.73
C LEU A 178 -0.54 6.73 11.45
N LYS A 179 -0.61 6.94 12.78
CA LYS A 179 -1.90 6.87 13.49
C LYS A 179 -2.87 7.96 13.03
N LYS A 180 -2.37 9.17 12.81
CA LYS A 180 -3.18 10.28 12.28
C LYS A 180 -3.66 9.99 10.86
N LEU A 181 -2.81 9.39 10.03
CA LEU A 181 -3.17 8.92 8.69
C LEU A 181 -4.33 7.91 8.74
N ASP A 182 -4.30 6.98 9.68
CA ASP A 182 -5.37 5.98 9.85
C ASP A 182 -6.72 6.64 10.16
N GLY A 183 -6.73 7.72 10.95
CA GLY A 183 -7.92 8.51 11.24
C GLY A 183 -8.56 9.20 10.02
N LEU A 184 -7.82 9.40 8.92
CA LEU A 184 -8.37 10.03 7.70
C LEU A 184 -9.19 9.08 6.83
N SER A 185 -8.93 7.77 6.91
CA SER A 185 -9.59 6.79 6.04
C SER A 185 -11.04 6.49 6.45
N GLY A 186 -11.47 6.97 7.63
CA GLY A 186 -12.85 6.83 8.12
C GLY A 186 -13.76 8.06 7.91
N ALA A 187 -13.22 9.21 7.50
CA ALA A 187 -13.93 10.48 7.64
C ALA A 187 -14.59 11.02 6.35
N GLU A 188 -13.98 10.93 5.16
CA GLU A 188 -14.48 11.65 3.98
C GLU A 188 -13.93 11.08 2.66
N GLY A 189 -14.75 10.35 1.89
CA GLY A 189 -14.50 10.03 0.48
C GLY A 189 -13.11 9.50 0.13
N ASP A 190 -12.78 9.48 -1.16
CA ASP A 190 -11.44 9.10 -1.62
C ASP A 190 -10.46 10.25 -1.31
N VAL A 191 -9.90 10.27 -0.10
CA VAL A 191 -8.92 11.28 0.31
C VAL A 191 -7.73 11.23 -0.65
N LEU A 192 -7.45 12.37 -1.29
CA LEU A 192 -6.33 12.53 -2.25
C LEU A 192 -5.03 11.95 -1.70
N LEU A 193 -4.33 11.16 -2.54
CA LEU A 193 -3.07 10.52 -2.18
C LEU A 193 -2.04 11.53 -1.65
N GLY A 194 -1.96 12.72 -2.25
CA GLY A 194 -1.06 13.78 -1.82
C GLY A 194 -1.28 14.23 -0.38
N ARG A 195 -2.54 14.21 0.13
CA ARG A 195 -2.81 14.48 1.54
C ARG A 195 -2.27 13.37 2.44
N LYS A 196 -2.36 12.11 2.01
CA LYS A 196 -1.84 10.97 2.77
C LYS A 196 -0.31 10.97 2.79
N LEU A 197 0.34 11.36 1.68
CA LEU A 197 1.79 11.49 1.58
C LEU A 197 2.37 12.52 2.55
N VAL A 198 1.60 13.55 2.94
CA VAL A 198 2.02 14.52 3.97
C VAL A 198 2.43 13.80 5.26
N PHE A 199 1.69 12.79 5.70
CA PHE A 199 1.97 12.06 6.94
C PHE A 199 3.27 11.23 6.86
N LEU A 200 3.66 10.80 5.66
CA LEU A 200 4.91 10.05 5.48
C LEU A 200 6.14 10.95 5.43
N ILE A 201 6.03 12.14 4.85
CA ILE A 201 7.20 13.01 4.62
C ILE A 201 7.37 14.10 5.67
N SER A 202 6.35 14.38 6.50
CA SER A 202 6.36 15.54 7.40
C SER A 202 7.54 15.55 8.36
N ASP A 203 7.83 14.42 9.03
CA ASP A 203 8.93 14.38 9.99
C ASP A 203 10.29 14.39 9.30
N PHE A 204 10.39 13.78 8.11
CA PHE A 204 11.60 13.86 7.30
C PHE A 204 11.91 15.29 6.86
N VAL A 205 10.92 16.04 6.38
CA VAL A 205 11.15 17.44 5.98
C VAL A 205 11.64 18.28 7.15
N LYS A 206 11.12 18.05 8.37
CA LYS A 206 11.58 18.76 9.57
C LYS A 206 13.05 18.50 9.91
N THR A 207 13.61 17.35 9.53
CA THR A 207 15.01 17.01 9.80
C THR A 207 15.99 17.54 8.75
N LEU A 208 15.51 18.05 7.60
CA LEU A 208 16.38 18.49 6.51
C LEU A 208 17.24 19.71 6.86
N THR A 209 16.69 20.67 7.61
CA THR A 209 17.36 21.93 7.94
C THR A 209 16.65 22.63 9.11
N ASP A 210 17.28 23.67 9.65
CA ASP A 210 16.65 24.60 10.59
C ASP A 210 15.77 25.60 9.82
N TRP A 211 14.50 25.22 9.65
CA TRP A 211 13.52 26.01 8.90
C TRP A 211 13.36 27.45 9.39
N LYS A 212 13.55 27.71 10.70
CA LYS A 212 13.46 29.09 11.22
C LYS A 212 14.61 29.95 10.72
N LYS A 213 15.81 29.39 10.61
CA LYS A 213 16.99 30.07 10.04
C LYS A 213 16.84 30.27 8.54
N GLU A 214 16.38 29.26 7.81
CA GLU A 214 16.16 29.36 6.37
C GLU A 214 15.11 30.42 6.01
N ILE A 215 14.00 30.49 6.76
CA ILE A 215 12.92 31.46 6.52
C ILE A 215 13.36 32.89 6.87
N SER A 216 14.26 33.07 7.85
CA SER A 216 14.82 34.37 8.20
C SER A 216 16.00 34.79 7.31
N SER A 217 16.57 33.84 6.57
CA SER A 217 17.56 34.11 5.53
C SER A 217 16.88 34.61 4.24
N ASP A 218 17.64 35.29 3.38
CA ASP A 218 17.15 35.81 2.09
C ASP A 218 16.97 34.71 1.02
N ALA A 219 16.86 33.44 1.45
CA ALA A 219 16.66 32.29 0.57
C ALA A 219 15.29 32.36 -0.10
N SER A 220 15.27 32.19 -1.43
CA SER A 220 14.00 32.20 -2.17
C SER A 220 13.16 30.97 -1.82
N SER A 221 11.86 31.16 -1.57
CA SER A 221 10.89 30.07 -1.40
C SER A 221 10.93 29.04 -2.54
N GLY A 222 11.27 29.47 -3.76
CA GLY A 222 11.41 28.59 -4.91
C GLY A 222 12.60 27.63 -4.78
N GLU A 223 13.71 28.11 -4.23
CA GLU A 223 14.91 27.32 -3.99
C GLU A 223 14.69 26.31 -2.86
N LEU A 224 14.11 26.75 -1.74
CA LEU A 224 13.74 25.88 -0.62
C LEU A 224 12.81 24.76 -1.09
N TYR A 225 11.83 25.09 -1.94
CA TYR A 225 10.95 24.09 -2.55
C TYR A 225 11.73 23.08 -3.42
N MET A 226 12.58 23.53 -4.34
CA MET A 226 13.30 22.65 -5.25
C MET A 226 14.23 21.69 -4.53
N ARG A 227 14.95 22.16 -3.49
CA ARG A 227 15.81 21.33 -2.64
C ARG A 227 14.97 20.27 -1.90
N THR A 228 13.94 20.71 -1.18
CA THR A 228 13.03 19.81 -0.43
C THR A 228 12.36 18.78 -1.33
N TRP A 229 11.94 19.20 -2.52
CA TRP A 229 11.34 18.32 -3.51
C TRP A 229 12.27 17.17 -3.89
N SER A 230 13.54 17.48 -4.16
CA SER A 230 14.55 16.49 -4.53
C SER A 230 14.79 15.50 -3.39
N GLU A 231 14.91 16.00 -2.15
CA GLU A 231 15.05 15.16 -0.96
C GLU A 231 13.86 14.24 -0.74
N CYS A 232 12.65 14.79 -0.75
CA CYS A 232 11.42 14.01 -0.58
C CYS A 232 11.25 12.97 -1.69
N ARG A 233 11.66 13.30 -2.93
CA ARG A 233 11.62 12.36 -4.05
C ARG A 233 12.55 11.17 -3.84
N ARG A 234 13.73 11.39 -3.24
CA ARG A 234 14.65 10.29 -2.86
C ARG A 234 14.12 9.50 -1.67
N PHE A 235 13.61 10.19 -0.66
CA PHE A 235 13.10 9.60 0.57
C PHE A 235 11.98 8.58 0.33
N VAL A 236 11.06 8.88 -0.59
CA VAL A 236 9.92 7.99 -0.85
C VAL A 236 10.28 6.75 -1.67
N LEU A 237 11.45 6.69 -2.33
CA LEU A 237 11.84 5.50 -3.11
C LEU A 237 11.93 4.25 -2.21
N PRO A 238 11.59 3.04 -2.73
CA PRO A 238 11.24 2.70 -4.11
C PRO A 238 9.80 3.05 -4.52
N MET A 239 9.00 3.67 -3.62
CA MET A 239 7.68 4.18 -4.00
C MET A 239 7.81 5.23 -5.09
N ASN A 240 7.06 5.06 -6.17
CA ASN A 240 7.03 6.02 -7.27
C ASN A 240 5.64 6.67 -7.39
N PRO A 241 5.26 7.58 -6.47
CA PRO A 241 3.98 8.28 -6.56
C PRO A 241 3.96 9.20 -7.78
N GLN A 242 2.75 9.52 -8.25
CA GLN A 242 2.56 10.53 -9.28
C GLN A 242 3.17 11.87 -8.83
N ARG A 243 3.87 12.54 -9.74
CA ARG A 243 4.57 13.80 -9.45
C ARG A 243 3.65 14.83 -8.79
N SER A 244 2.44 15.02 -9.31
CA SER A 244 1.47 15.98 -8.77
C SER A 244 1.09 15.71 -7.31
N GLU A 245 1.00 14.44 -6.91
CA GLU A 245 0.62 14.04 -5.55
C GLU A 245 1.73 14.34 -4.55
N LEU A 246 2.96 14.01 -4.91
CA LEU A 246 4.10 14.35 -4.06
C LEU A 246 4.32 15.88 -4.04
N GLU A 247 4.13 16.59 -5.17
CA GLU A 247 4.32 18.06 -5.22
C GLU A 247 3.32 18.75 -4.30
N PHE A 248 2.08 18.27 -4.29
CA PHE A 248 1.08 18.70 -3.32
C PHE A 248 1.56 18.47 -1.89
N ALA A 249 2.02 17.25 -1.57
CA ALA A 249 2.47 16.91 -0.21
C ALA A 249 3.62 17.82 0.26
N VAL A 250 4.66 17.99 -0.56
CA VAL A 250 5.83 18.81 -0.23
C VAL A 250 5.44 20.26 0.00
N ARG A 251 4.60 20.84 -0.87
CA ARG A 251 4.13 22.23 -0.70
C ARG A 251 3.27 22.39 0.55
N THR A 252 2.44 21.40 0.88
CA THR A 252 1.65 21.42 2.11
C THR A 252 2.54 21.41 3.35
N VAL A 253 3.59 20.58 3.38
CA VAL A 253 4.52 20.53 4.52
C VAL A 253 5.32 21.84 4.65
N LEU A 254 5.85 22.36 3.54
CA LEU A 254 6.58 23.64 3.55
C LEU A 254 5.70 24.81 4.01
N SER A 255 4.45 24.85 3.57
CA SER A 255 3.47 25.85 4.00
C SER A 255 3.17 25.77 5.50
N SER A 256 3.03 24.56 6.06
CA SER A 256 2.82 24.39 7.50
C SER A 256 4.04 24.77 8.35
N LEU A 257 5.23 24.79 7.74
CA LEU A 257 6.47 25.29 8.35
C LEU A 257 6.67 26.81 8.18
N GLY A 258 5.77 27.50 7.46
CA GLY A 258 5.82 28.95 7.25
C GLY A 258 6.53 29.41 5.98
N VAL A 259 6.93 28.50 5.09
CA VAL A 259 7.55 28.86 3.80
C VAL A 259 6.46 29.31 2.82
N ALA A 260 6.64 30.48 2.21
CA ALA A 260 5.67 31.06 1.27
C ALA A 260 5.70 30.36 -0.10
N VAL A 261 5.04 29.19 -0.20
CA VAL A 261 4.99 28.38 -1.43
C VAL A 261 3.57 28.37 -2.02
N ARG A 262 3.44 28.62 -3.33
CA ARG A 262 2.14 28.60 -4.03
C ARG A 262 1.59 27.18 -4.13
N MET A 263 0.33 26.94 -3.76
CA MET A 263 -0.29 25.61 -3.95
C MET A 263 -0.60 25.30 -5.42
N PRO A 264 -0.47 24.03 -5.87
CA PRO A 264 -0.86 23.64 -7.22
C PRO A 264 -2.35 23.91 -7.46
N ARG A 265 -2.70 24.46 -8.63
CA ARG A 265 -4.11 24.63 -9.01
C ARG A 265 -4.76 23.25 -9.15
N ARG A 266 -5.89 23.02 -8.46
CA ARG A 266 -6.66 21.76 -8.56
C ARG A 266 -7.07 21.51 -10.01
N ARG A 267 -6.53 20.48 -10.65
CA ARG A 267 -7.11 19.91 -11.89
C ARG A 267 -8.22 18.92 -11.50
N HIS A 268 -9.35 19.39 -10.98
CA HIS A 268 -10.57 18.57 -10.88
C HIS A 268 -11.82 19.45 -10.75
N GLN A 269 -12.24 20.01 -11.89
CA GLN A 269 -13.62 20.37 -12.26
C GLN A 269 -13.62 20.89 -13.72
N MET A 270 -13.11 20.09 -14.66
CA MET A 270 -13.23 20.38 -16.10
C MET A 270 -13.54 19.15 -16.94
N ARG A 271 -13.79 17.98 -16.32
CA ARG A 271 -14.27 16.79 -17.05
C ARG A 271 -15.79 16.57 -16.95
N ASN A 272 -16.46 17.08 -15.92
CA ASN A 272 -17.92 16.97 -15.83
C ASN A 272 -18.67 18.04 -16.64
N THR A 273 -18.05 19.19 -16.93
CA THR A 273 -18.68 20.26 -17.73
C THR A 273 -18.62 20.04 -19.24
N GLU A 274 -17.74 19.17 -19.74
CA GLU A 274 -17.72 18.79 -21.16
C GLU A 274 -18.63 17.60 -21.46
N GLN A 275 -18.85 16.68 -20.51
CA GLN A 275 -19.83 15.60 -20.66
C GLN A 275 -21.28 16.08 -20.54
N GLU A 276 -21.57 17.11 -19.72
CA GLU A 276 -22.91 17.70 -19.66
C GLU A 276 -23.24 18.62 -20.87
N ARG A 277 -22.23 19.12 -21.58
CA ARG A 277 -22.43 19.93 -22.81
C ARG A 277 -22.52 19.10 -24.09
N GLY A 278 -22.19 17.81 -24.04
CA GLY A 278 -22.23 16.90 -25.19
C GLY A 278 -23.55 16.14 -25.39
N VAL A 279 -24.50 16.22 -24.45
CA VAL A 279 -25.79 15.47 -24.52
C VAL A 279 -26.93 16.34 -25.07
N GLN A 280 -26.70 17.62 -25.33
CA GLN A 280 -27.63 18.49 -26.08
C GLN A 280 -27.09 18.78 -27.49
N LYS A 281 -26.95 17.73 -28.30
CA LYS A 281 -26.97 17.77 -29.78
C LYS A 281 -26.61 16.38 -30.29
N VAL A 282 -27.61 15.53 -30.47
CA VAL A 282 -28.00 14.78 -31.68
C VAL A 282 -29.31 14.07 -31.34
#